data_AF-A0A7W0UND8-F1
#
_entry.id   AF-A0A7W0UND8-F1
#
_cell.length_a   1.000
_cell.length_b   1.000
_cell.length_c   1.000
_cell.angle_alpha   90.00
_cell.angle_beta   90.00
_cell.angle_gamma   90.00
#
_symmetry.space_group_name_H-M   'P 1'
#
loop_
_entity.id
_entity.type
_entity.pdbx_description
1 polymer ?
#
loop_
_entity_poly.entity_id
_entity_poly.type
_entity_poly.pdbx_seq_one_letter_code
_entity_poly.pdbx_strand_id
1 'polypeptide(L)'
;MKARRQPIVMVTAYDAPGGRLADQAGADLILVGDSAAMTVLGHDSTVPATMEEMLMLTRAVTRGASRPLVVADMPFGSFQVTDEDAVRNAIRFVKEAGADAVKLEGAGPALSRVQSIVGAGIPVMGHIGLTPQSATMLGGYKAQARSAEKAVALLSDARALEAAGCFSLVLEAVPAPVAKRISERLAIPTIGIGAGVDCDGQVLVWHDLLGLYEGRTARFVKRYADVASVIRSALETYAADVRERRFPEDQHTYAMPEEELRLFEQAASSDHEHADDRR
;
A
#
# COMPACT_ATOMS: atom_id res chain seq x y z
N MET A 1 14.19 15.18 -8.71
CA MET A 1 14.04 15.90 -7.41
C MET A 1 15.34 15.91 -6.61
N LYS A 2 16.02 14.77 -6.44
CA LYS A 2 17.37 14.64 -5.86
C LYS A 2 18.37 15.74 -6.25
N ALA A 3 18.63 15.93 -7.56
CA ALA A 3 19.58 16.95 -8.03
C ALA A 3 19.22 18.40 -7.60
N ARG A 4 17.92 18.67 -7.38
CA ARG A 4 17.39 19.94 -6.88
C ARG A 4 17.29 19.99 -5.36
N ARG A 5 17.70 18.93 -4.65
CA ARG A 5 17.56 18.75 -3.19
C ARG A 5 16.13 18.95 -2.68
N GLN A 6 15.15 18.57 -3.51
CA GLN A 6 13.74 18.54 -3.13
C GLN A 6 13.41 17.14 -2.61
N PRO A 7 12.99 16.99 -1.33
CA PRO A 7 12.61 15.69 -0.79
C PRO A 7 11.43 15.08 -1.56
N ILE A 8 11.51 13.78 -1.83
CA ILE A 8 10.47 13.01 -2.49
C ILE A 8 9.48 12.50 -1.44
N VAL A 9 8.18 12.78 -1.66
CA VAL A 9 7.10 12.30 -0.80
C VAL A 9 6.51 11.04 -1.41
N MET A 10 6.67 9.91 -0.71
CA MET A 10 6.09 8.63 -1.09
C MET A 10 5.15 8.15 0.02
N VAL A 11 4.01 7.60 -0.37
CA VAL A 11 3.04 7.02 0.57
C VAL A 11 2.45 5.76 -0.05
N THR A 12 2.10 4.77 0.76
CA THR A 12 1.35 3.64 0.21
C THR A 12 -0.11 4.02 -0.06
N ALA A 13 -0.77 3.31 -0.95
CA ALA A 13 -2.23 3.31 -1.10
C ALA A 13 -2.66 1.98 -1.71
N TYR A 14 -3.93 1.61 -1.53
CA TYR A 14 -4.41 0.27 -1.87
C TYR A 14 -5.79 0.25 -2.56
N ASP A 15 -6.44 1.40 -2.68
CA ASP A 15 -7.73 1.56 -3.33
C ASP A 15 -7.82 2.89 -4.10
N ALA A 16 -8.90 3.07 -4.88
CA ALA A 16 -9.09 4.27 -5.68
C ALA A 16 -9.27 5.54 -4.84
N PRO A 17 -10.06 5.56 -3.73
CA PRO A 17 -10.16 6.74 -2.86
C PRO A 17 -8.82 7.13 -2.23
N GLY A 18 -8.07 6.18 -1.67
CA GLY A 18 -6.77 6.39 -1.07
C GLY A 18 -5.74 6.89 -2.08
N GLY A 19 -5.71 6.28 -3.28
CA GLY A 19 -4.87 6.77 -4.38
C GLY A 19 -5.19 8.22 -4.77
N ARG A 20 -6.48 8.57 -4.87
CA ARG A 20 -6.94 9.92 -5.18
C ARG A 20 -6.55 10.93 -4.10
N LEU A 21 -6.73 10.57 -2.83
CA LEU A 21 -6.40 11.42 -1.70
C LEU A 21 -4.88 11.63 -1.58
N ALA A 22 -4.08 10.58 -1.82
CA ALA A 22 -2.61 10.68 -1.88
C ALA A 22 -2.15 11.63 -3.01
N ASP A 23 -2.75 11.52 -4.20
CA ASP A 23 -2.47 12.42 -5.32
C ASP A 23 -2.79 13.90 -4.96
N GLN A 24 -4.01 14.14 -4.47
CA GLN A 24 -4.48 15.47 -4.06
C GLN A 24 -3.64 16.08 -2.92
N ALA A 25 -3.12 15.24 -2.01
CA ALA A 25 -2.24 15.67 -0.94
C ALA A 25 -0.81 16.00 -1.40
N GLY A 26 -0.48 15.78 -2.68
CA GLY A 26 0.81 16.14 -3.25
C GLY A 26 1.86 15.03 -3.18
N ALA A 27 1.49 13.75 -3.02
CA ALA A 27 2.47 12.66 -3.09
C ALA A 27 3.18 12.65 -4.45
N ASP A 28 4.49 12.44 -4.48
CA ASP A 28 5.24 12.31 -5.73
C ASP A 28 5.18 10.87 -6.25
N LEU A 29 5.18 9.91 -5.32
CA LEU A 29 5.06 8.48 -5.60
C LEU A 29 3.97 7.86 -4.73
N ILE A 30 3.24 6.90 -5.32
CA ILE A 30 2.36 6.01 -4.58
C ILE A 30 2.90 4.60 -4.67
N LEU A 31 3.03 3.93 -3.53
CA LEU A 31 3.41 2.52 -3.46
C LEU A 31 2.20 1.63 -3.21
N VAL A 32 1.90 0.76 -4.15
CA VAL A 32 1.00 -0.37 -3.91
C VAL A 32 1.86 -1.52 -3.38
N GLY A 33 2.11 -1.46 -2.07
CA GLY A 33 3.06 -2.34 -1.38
C GLY A 33 2.44 -3.64 -0.89
N ASP A 34 3.22 -4.72 -0.81
CA ASP A 34 2.78 -6.00 -0.27
C ASP A 34 2.42 -5.96 1.23
N SER A 35 2.78 -4.88 1.92
CA SER A 35 2.19 -4.42 3.20
C SER A 35 0.65 -4.44 3.23
N ALA A 36 -0.02 -4.44 2.07
CA ALA A 36 -1.45 -4.67 1.96
C ALA A 36 -1.89 -6.02 2.53
N ALA A 37 -1.07 -7.07 2.42
CA ALA A 37 -1.40 -8.38 2.99
C ALA A 37 -1.67 -8.28 4.49
N MET A 38 -0.90 -7.46 5.21
CA MET A 38 -1.12 -7.23 6.63
C MET A 38 -2.20 -6.19 6.90
N THR A 39 -2.10 -5.03 6.23
CA THR A 39 -2.89 -3.85 6.58
C THR A 39 -4.28 -3.80 5.96
N VAL A 40 -4.49 -4.52 4.86
CA VAL A 40 -5.76 -4.61 4.13
C VAL A 40 -6.38 -5.99 4.29
N LEU A 41 -5.58 -7.06 4.13
CA LEU A 41 -6.07 -8.44 4.10
C LEU A 41 -5.99 -9.15 5.46
N GLY A 42 -5.33 -8.57 6.46
CA GLY A 42 -5.28 -9.10 7.81
C GLY A 42 -4.36 -10.31 8.01
N HIS A 43 -3.42 -10.56 7.10
CA HIS A 43 -2.38 -11.58 7.29
C HIS A 43 -1.33 -11.16 8.34
N ASP A 44 -0.68 -12.15 8.95
CA ASP A 44 0.38 -11.91 9.95
C ASP A 44 1.72 -11.47 9.34
N SER A 45 1.88 -11.58 8.02
CA SER A 45 3.08 -11.17 7.28
C SER A 45 2.74 -10.81 5.83
N THR A 46 3.72 -10.29 5.07
CA THR A 46 3.53 -9.98 3.65
C THR A 46 3.70 -11.17 2.71
N VAL A 47 4.26 -12.28 3.20
CA VAL A 47 4.54 -13.49 2.40
C VAL A 47 3.30 -14.10 1.73
N PRO A 48 2.09 -14.12 2.33
CA PRO A 48 0.90 -14.66 1.68
C PRO A 48 0.37 -13.82 0.51
N ALA A 49 0.85 -12.58 0.32
CA ALA A 49 0.39 -11.72 -0.77
C ALA A 49 0.56 -12.43 -2.12
N THR A 50 -0.52 -12.53 -2.89
CA THR A 50 -0.51 -13.15 -4.21
C THR A 50 -0.35 -12.12 -5.32
N MET A 51 0.06 -12.58 -6.50
CA MET A 51 0.08 -11.73 -7.71
C MET A 51 -1.31 -11.14 -8.02
N GLU A 52 -2.38 -11.90 -7.86
CA GLU A 52 -3.73 -11.44 -8.22
C GLU A 52 -4.26 -10.36 -7.26
N GLU A 53 -3.98 -10.48 -5.96
CA GLU A 53 -4.29 -9.44 -4.98
C GLU A 53 -3.51 -8.16 -5.31
N MET A 54 -2.21 -8.26 -5.55
CA MET A 54 -1.39 -7.10 -5.87
C MET A 54 -1.81 -6.42 -7.17
N LEU A 55 -2.18 -7.18 -8.21
CA LEU A 55 -2.73 -6.63 -9.45
C LEU A 55 -4.08 -5.95 -9.25
N MET A 56 -4.95 -6.53 -8.41
CA MET A 56 -6.26 -5.93 -8.08
C MET A 56 -6.10 -4.59 -7.36
N LEU A 57 -5.28 -4.55 -6.32
CA LEU A 57 -5.03 -3.32 -5.55
C LEU A 57 -4.34 -2.26 -6.42
N THR A 58 -3.40 -2.67 -7.27
CA THR A 58 -2.71 -1.76 -8.19
C THR A 58 -3.69 -1.15 -9.19
N ARG A 59 -4.58 -1.95 -9.79
CA ARG A 59 -5.67 -1.44 -10.66
C ARG A 59 -6.58 -0.45 -9.95
N ALA A 60 -6.84 -0.64 -8.67
CA ALA A 60 -7.70 0.27 -7.92
C ALA A 60 -7.02 1.63 -7.75
N VAL A 61 -5.75 1.63 -7.34
CA VAL A 61 -4.95 2.84 -7.12
C VAL A 61 -4.74 3.63 -8.41
N THR A 62 -4.42 2.96 -9.52
CA THR A 62 -4.16 3.63 -10.82
C THR A 62 -5.42 4.25 -11.44
N ARG A 63 -6.63 3.84 -11.01
CA ARG A 63 -7.87 4.55 -11.35
C ARG A 63 -8.13 5.78 -10.47
N GLY A 64 -7.49 5.84 -9.30
CA GLY A 64 -7.66 6.91 -8.32
C GLY A 64 -6.66 8.04 -8.48
N ALA A 65 -5.41 7.70 -8.79
CA ALA A 65 -4.28 8.61 -8.90
C ALA A 65 -3.91 8.88 -10.37
N SER A 66 -3.57 10.13 -10.70
CA SER A 66 -3.32 10.56 -12.08
C SER A 66 -1.96 11.24 -12.27
N ARG A 67 -1.44 11.92 -11.24
CA ARG A 67 -0.17 12.65 -11.27
C ARG A 67 1.04 11.89 -10.70
N PRO A 68 0.96 11.21 -9.54
CA PRO A 68 2.13 10.56 -8.96
C PRO A 68 2.54 9.32 -9.76
N LEU A 69 3.82 8.98 -9.68
CA LEU A 69 4.32 7.72 -10.21
C LEU A 69 3.84 6.57 -9.31
N VAL A 70 3.12 5.61 -9.88
CA VAL A 70 2.60 4.44 -9.16
C VAL A 70 3.58 3.28 -9.27
N VAL A 71 4.16 2.90 -8.13
CA VAL A 71 5.06 1.75 -7.99
C VAL A 71 4.27 0.58 -7.41
N ALA A 72 4.33 -0.60 -8.04
CA ALA A 72 3.72 -1.82 -7.51
C ALA A 72 4.79 -2.76 -6.95
N ASP A 73 4.56 -3.32 -5.75
CA ASP A 73 5.43 -4.37 -5.24
C ASP A 73 5.23 -5.68 -6.00
N MET A 74 6.35 -6.31 -6.37
CA MET A 74 6.34 -7.71 -6.76
C MET A 74 6.28 -8.57 -5.49
N PRO A 75 5.20 -9.31 -5.23
CA PRO A 75 5.04 -10.09 -4.00
C PRO A 75 6.02 -11.26 -3.94
N PHE A 76 6.21 -11.83 -2.75
CA PHE A 76 7.07 -13.00 -2.56
C PHE A 76 6.68 -14.16 -3.49
N GLY A 77 7.67 -14.79 -4.12
CA GLY A 77 7.50 -15.86 -5.09
C GLY A 77 7.27 -15.38 -6.54
N SER A 78 7.02 -14.09 -6.76
CA SER A 78 6.75 -13.57 -8.12
C SER A 78 8.01 -13.23 -8.93
N PHE A 79 9.17 -13.10 -8.31
CA PHE A 79 10.43 -12.75 -9.00
C PHE A 79 11.63 -13.58 -8.56
N GLN A 80 11.51 -14.35 -7.48
CA GLN A 80 12.62 -15.12 -6.90
C GLN A 80 12.95 -16.40 -7.70
N VAL A 81 12.04 -16.87 -8.56
CA VAL A 81 12.14 -18.17 -9.24
C VAL A 81 13.05 -18.09 -10.46
N THR A 82 12.73 -17.24 -11.44
CA THR A 82 13.52 -17.06 -12.66
C THR A 82 13.49 -15.61 -13.18
N ASP A 83 14.43 -15.26 -14.06
CA ASP A 83 14.37 -13.98 -14.79
C ASP A 83 13.11 -13.89 -15.66
N GLU A 84 12.68 -15.01 -16.28
CA GLU A 84 11.49 -15.06 -17.12
C GLU A 84 10.21 -14.78 -16.32
N ASP A 85 10.05 -15.42 -15.15
CA ASP A 85 8.89 -15.19 -14.28
C ASP A 85 8.87 -13.74 -13.76
N ALA A 86 10.03 -13.21 -13.39
CA ALA A 86 10.16 -11.83 -12.93
C ALA A 86 9.71 -10.83 -14.03
N VAL A 87 10.20 -11.01 -15.26
CA VAL A 87 9.78 -10.18 -16.41
C VAL A 87 8.30 -10.35 -16.71
N ARG A 88 7.80 -11.59 -16.76
CA ARG A 88 6.38 -11.89 -17.02
C ARG A 88 5.48 -11.20 -16.01
N ASN A 89 5.78 -11.31 -14.72
CA ASN A 89 4.98 -10.71 -13.66
C ASN A 89 5.09 -9.18 -13.64
N ALA A 90 6.27 -8.61 -13.90
CA ALA A 90 6.43 -7.16 -14.05
C ALA A 90 5.60 -6.60 -15.22
N ILE A 91 5.58 -7.30 -16.37
CA ILE A 91 4.74 -6.93 -17.51
C ILE A 91 3.26 -6.91 -17.13
N ARG A 92 2.79 -7.86 -16.30
CA ARG A 92 1.40 -7.87 -15.83
C ARG A 92 1.06 -6.62 -15.01
N PHE A 93 1.95 -6.18 -14.12
CA PHE A 93 1.73 -4.94 -13.35
C PHE A 93 1.55 -3.71 -14.24
N VAL A 94 2.39 -3.57 -15.26
CA VAL A 94 2.27 -2.45 -16.21
C VAL A 94 1.03 -2.60 -17.08
N LYS A 95 0.87 -3.76 -17.74
CA LYS A 95 -0.16 -3.98 -18.77
C LYS A 95 -1.56 -4.14 -18.21
N GLU A 96 -1.72 -4.91 -17.14
CA GLU A 96 -3.03 -5.25 -16.56
C GLU A 96 -3.43 -4.31 -15.43
N ALA A 97 -2.46 -3.71 -14.73
CA ALA A 97 -2.72 -2.89 -13.56
C ALA A 97 -2.37 -1.41 -13.69
N GLY A 98 -1.63 -1.01 -14.73
CA GLY A 98 -1.29 0.38 -15.01
C GLY A 98 -0.21 0.95 -14.10
N ALA A 99 0.61 0.11 -13.45
CA ALA A 99 1.76 0.60 -12.70
C ALA A 99 2.80 1.22 -13.66
N ASP A 100 3.47 2.27 -13.21
CA ASP A 100 4.57 2.91 -13.94
C ASP A 100 5.90 2.19 -13.71
N ALA A 101 6.03 1.53 -12.56
CA ALA A 101 7.24 0.85 -12.12
C ALA A 101 6.93 -0.31 -11.18
N VAL A 102 7.91 -1.19 -10.98
CA VAL A 102 7.84 -2.27 -9.98
C VAL A 102 8.91 -2.11 -8.90
N LYS A 103 8.61 -2.58 -7.67
CA LYS A 103 9.58 -2.66 -6.56
C LYS A 103 9.94 -4.11 -6.26
N LEU A 104 11.24 -4.38 -6.11
CA LEU A 104 11.79 -5.70 -5.78
C LEU A 104 12.66 -5.62 -4.52
N GLU A 105 12.55 -6.64 -3.68
CA GLU A 105 13.37 -6.77 -2.46
C GLU A 105 14.65 -7.56 -2.71
N GLY A 106 15.73 -7.07 -2.10
CA GLY A 106 17.03 -7.73 -2.07
C GLY A 106 17.99 -7.27 -3.16
N ALA A 107 19.22 -7.78 -3.03
CA ALA A 107 20.28 -7.66 -4.01
C ALA A 107 20.72 -9.08 -4.42
N GLY A 108 22.01 -9.31 -4.71
CA GLY A 108 22.54 -10.64 -5.02
C GLY A 108 21.76 -11.33 -6.15
N PRO A 109 21.05 -12.45 -5.91
CA PRO A 109 20.22 -13.12 -6.93
C PRO A 109 19.14 -12.23 -7.57
N ALA A 110 18.70 -11.16 -6.88
CA ALA A 110 17.72 -10.21 -7.41
C ALA A 110 18.30 -9.35 -8.55
N LEU A 111 19.63 -9.18 -8.62
CA LEU A 111 20.29 -8.28 -9.59
C LEU A 111 20.01 -8.69 -11.05
N SER A 112 20.02 -9.99 -11.36
CA SER A 112 19.69 -10.43 -12.72
C SER A 112 18.21 -10.19 -13.05
N ARG A 113 17.31 -10.28 -12.05
CA ARG A 113 15.88 -9.99 -12.22
C ARG A 113 15.68 -8.52 -12.55
N VAL A 114 16.36 -7.63 -11.79
CA VAL A 114 16.39 -6.18 -12.06
C VAL A 114 16.85 -5.91 -13.49
N GLN A 115 17.99 -6.47 -13.89
CA GLN A 115 18.53 -6.28 -15.24
C GLN A 115 17.56 -6.77 -16.32
N SER A 116 16.91 -7.91 -16.10
CA SER A 116 15.97 -8.49 -17.06
C SER A 116 14.70 -7.66 -17.19
N ILE A 117 14.14 -7.18 -16.08
CA ILE A 117 12.94 -6.32 -16.06
C ILE A 117 13.25 -4.96 -16.70
N VAL A 118 14.38 -4.34 -16.34
CA VAL A 118 14.83 -3.08 -16.95
C VAL A 118 15.10 -3.27 -18.45
N GLY A 119 15.71 -4.38 -18.85
CA GLY A 119 15.92 -4.74 -20.26
C GLY A 119 14.62 -4.94 -21.05
N ALA A 120 13.53 -5.31 -20.38
CA ALA A 120 12.18 -5.36 -20.94
C ALA A 120 11.47 -3.99 -20.99
N GLY A 121 12.14 -2.90 -20.57
CA GLY A 121 11.63 -1.54 -20.60
C GLY A 121 10.80 -1.12 -19.40
N ILE A 122 10.83 -1.89 -18.30
CA ILE A 122 10.05 -1.60 -17.09
C ILE A 122 10.97 -1.00 -16.00
N PRO A 123 10.70 0.21 -15.48
CA PRO A 123 11.49 0.79 -14.40
C PRO A 123 11.40 -0.03 -13.11
N VAL A 124 12.55 -0.21 -12.45
CA VAL A 124 12.65 -0.95 -11.19
C VAL A 124 13.11 -0.05 -10.06
N MET A 125 12.37 -0.07 -8.95
CA MET A 125 12.81 0.44 -7.66
C MET A 125 13.37 -0.72 -6.83
N GLY A 126 14.62 -0.63 -6.39
CA GLY A 126 15.19 -1.65 -5.49
C GLY A 126 14.73 -1.42 -4.04
N HIS A 127 14.79 -2.45 -3.20
CA HIS A 127 14.57 -2.35 -1.76
C HIS A 127 15.62 -3.16 -1.00
N ILE A 128 16.41 -2.49 -0.15
CA ILE A 128 17.41 -3.12 0.72
C ILE A 128 17.36 -2.57 2.15
N GLY A 129 18.06 -3.24 3.06
CA GLY A 129 17.92 -3.02 4.49
C GLY A 129 17.10 -4.16 5.07
N LEU A 130 16.09 -3.85 5.89
CA LEU A 130 15.10 -4.85 6.28
C LEU A 130 14.16 -5.10 5.09
N THR A 131 14.13 -6.33 4.59
CA THR A 131 13.26 -6.77 3.50
C THR A 131 12.20 -7.74 4.03
N PRO A 132 10.96 -7.26 4.32
CA PRO A 132 9.88 -8.03 4.93
C PRO A 132 9.62 -9.41 4.33
N GLN A 133 9.75 -9.58 3.01
CA GLN A 133 9.53 -10.89 2.35
C GLN A 133 10.55 -11.96 2.80
N SER A 134 11.68 -11.51 3.34
CA SER A 134 12.76 -12.35 3.87
C SER A 134 12.92 -12.21 5.39
N ALA A 135 11.94 -11.65 6.09
CA ALA A 135 12.03 -11.39 7.54
C ALA A 135 12.40 -12.64 8.36
N THR A 136 11.91 -13.82 7.97
CA THR A 136 12.28 -15.09 8.62
C THR A 136 13.79 -15.37 8.55
N MET A 137 14.41 -15.15 7.38
CA MET A 137 15.86 -15.29 7.18
C MET A 137 16.65 -14.24 7.98
N LEU A 138 16.08 -13.04 8.13
CA LEU A 138 16.68 -11.94 8.90
C LEU A 138 16.46 -12.05 10.41
N GLY A 139 15.73 -13.08 10.88
CA GLY A 139 15.41 -13.29 12.29
C GLY A 139 14.39 -12.29 12.83
N GLY A 140 13.43 -11.88 12.00
CA GLY A 140 12.32 -10.97 12.27
C GLY A 140 12.56 -9.53 11.80
N TYR A 141 11.64 -8.63 12.17
CA TYR A 141 11.68 -7.21 11.84
C TYR A 141 12.73 -6.46 12.68
N LYS A 142 14.00 -6.61 12.34
CA LYS A 142 15.14 -6.00 13.04
C LYS A 142 15.85 -5.00 12.14
N ALA A 143 16.37 -3.94 12.75
CA ALA A 143 17.21 -2.97 12.05
C ALA A 143 18.50 -3.62 11.51
N GLN A 144 18.84 -3.29 10.26
CA GLN A 144 19.96 -3.87 9.52
C GLN A 144 21.21 -2.96 9.56
N ALA A 145 22.33 -3.44 9.02
CA ALA A 145 23.57 -2.65 8.91
C ALA A 145 24.09 -2.01 10.23
N ARG A 146 23.93 -2.71 11.35
CA ARG A 146 24.36 -2.25 12.69
C ARG A 146 25.85 -2.48 13.02
N SER A 147 26.57 -3.20 12.18
CA SER A 147 28.03 -3.34 12.25
C SER A 147 28.67 -2.72 11.01
N ALA A 148 29.93 -2.31 11.10
CA ALA A 148 30.66 -1.72 9.98
C ALA A 148 30.69 -2.66 8.76
N GLU A 149 30.93 -3.96 8.98
CA GLU A 149 30.90 -4.99 7.94
C GLU A 149 29.55 -5.04 7.22
N LYS A 150 28.44 -5.10 7.96
CA LYS A 150 27.09 -5.11 7.38
C LYS A 150 26.74 -3.80 6.67
N ALA A 151 27.24 -2.66 7.17
CA ALA A 151 27.04 -1.37 6.51
C ALA A 151 27.82 -1.26 5.19
N VAL A 152 29.04 -1.80 5.13
CA VAL A 152 29.82 -1.89 3.89
C VAL A 152 29.14 -2.81 2.88
N ALA A 153 28.65 -3.97 3.32
CA ALA A 153 27.88 -4.88 2.48
C ALA A 153 26.63 -4.19 1.90
N LEU A 154 25.85 -3.51 2.74
CA LEU A 154 24.65 -2.78 2.28
C LEU A 154 24.98 -1.67 1.25
N LEU A 155 26.09 -0.95 1.43
CA LEU A 155 26.54 0.03 0.44
C LEU A 155 26.96 -0.63 -0.89
N SER A 156 27.56 -1.82 -0.82
CA SER A 156 27.90 -2.61 -2.01
C SER A 156 26.64 -3.07 -2.74
N ASP A 157 25.64 -3.57 -2.02
CA ASP A 157 24.35 -3.97 -2.55
C ASP A 157 23.62 -2.80 -3.22
N ALA A 158 23.62 -1.63 -2.59
CA ALA A 158 23.05 -0.41 -3.12
C ALA A 158 23.66 -0.02 -4.48
N ARG A 159 24.99 -0.07 -4.59
CA ARG A 159 25.72 0.22 -5.84
C ARG A 159 25.46 -0.83 -6.90
N ALA A 160 25.35 -2.10 -6.51
CA ALA A 160 25.06 -3.18 -7.44
C ALA A 160 23.65 -3.03 -8.04
N LEU A 161 22.66 -2.62 -7.23
CA LEU A 161 21.30 -2.34 -7.70
C LEU A 161 21.24 -1.12 -8.62
N GLU A 162 21.97 -0.04 -8.30
CA GLU A 162 22.12 1.10 -9.22
C GLU A 162 22.74 0.68 -10.55
N ALA A 163 23.84 -0.09 -10.51
CA ALA A 163 24.49 -0.61 -11.71
C ALA A 163 23.62 -1.60 -12.51
N ALA A 164 22.71 -2.32 -11.84
CA ALA A 164 21.74 -3.21 -12.47
C ALA A 164 20.61 -2.44 -13.18
N GLY A 165 20.47 -1.14 -12.93
CA GLY A 165 19.50 -0.28 -13.62
C GLY A 165 18.32 0.18 -12.77
N CYS A 166 18.35 -0.01 -11.44
CA CYS A 166 17.32 0.57 -10.58
C CYS A 166 17.27 2.10 -10.74
N PHE A 167 16.08 2.68 -10.87
CA PHE A 167 15.93 4.14 -10.96
C PHE A 167 15.84 4.82 -9.59
N SER A 168 15.57 4.04 -8.54
CA SER A 168 15.43 4.48 -7.15
C SER A 168 15.66 3.31 -6.20
N LEU A 169 15.95 3.59 -4.93
CA LEU A 169 16.20 2.58 -3.91
C LEU A 169 15.48 2.90 -2.59
N VAL A 170 14.70 1.96 -2.06
CA VAL A 170 14.19 2.02 -0.68
C VAL A 170 15.25 1.51 0.29
N LEU A 171 15.46 2.27 1.37
CA LEU A 171 16.28 1.89 2.52
C LEU A 171 15.38 1.75 3.75
N GLU A 172 15.19 0.52 4.24
CA GLU A 172 14.30 0.23 5.38
C GLU A 172 15.07 -0.18 6.65
N ALA A 173 14.72 0.47 7.76
CA ALA A 173 15.25 0.18 9.10
C ALA A 173 16.80 0.12 9.15
N VAL A 174 17.45 1.12 8.57
CA VAL A 174 18.92 1.28 8.51
C VAL A 174 19.37 2.44 9.41
N PRO A 175 20.51 2.35 10.13
CA PRO A 175 21.05 3.49 10.87
C PRO A 175 21.23 4.73 9.99
N ALA A 176 20.75 5.89 10.46
CA ALA A 176 20.77 7.13 9.69
C ALA A 176 22.16 7.50 9.10
N PRO A 177 23.29 7.34 9.80
CA PRO A 177 24.60 7.62 9.21
C PRO A 177 24.95 6.72 8.01
N VAL A 178 24.46 5.47 8.00
CA VAL A 178 24.67 4.53 6.90
C VAL A 178 23.80 4.92 5.71
N ALA A 179 22.51 5.20 5.94
CA ALA A 179 21.59 5.64 4.90
C ALA A 179 22.01 6.97 4.26
N LYS A 180 22.48 7.93 5.06
CA LYS A 180 23.12 9.17 4.57
C LYS A 180 24.27 8.86 3.62
N ARG A 181 25.20 8.01 4.04
CA ARG A 181 26.37 7.67 3.22
C ARG A 181 25.98 6.94 1.93
N ILE A 182 24.94 6.09 1.94
CA ILE A 182 24.42 5.46 0.72
C ILE A 182 23.84 6.55 -0.20
N SER A 183 22.99 7.43 0.33
CA SER A 183 22.32 8.50 -0.44
C SER A 183 23.30 9.46 -1.09
N GLU A 184 24.40 9.80 -0.40
CA GLU A 184 25.52 10.61 -0.92
C GLU A 184 26.31 9.92 -2.04
N ARG A 185 26.31 8.58 -2.08
CA ARG A 185 27.14 7.79 -3.01
C ARG A 185 26.42 7.34 -4.26
N LEU A 186 25.09 7.22 -4.22
CA LEU A 186 24.28 6.88 -5.38
C LEU A 186 23.90 8.13 -6.17
N ALA A 187 23.86 8.01 -7.49
CA ALA A 187 23.27 8.99 -8.38
C ALA A 187 21.73 8.92 -8.38
N ILE A 188 21.16 7.73 -8.17
CA ILE A 188 19.71 7.52 -8.08
C ILE A 188 19.14 7.96 -6.71
N PRO A 189 17.86 8.39 -6.64
CA PRO A 189 17.19 8.71 -5.38
C PRO A 189 17.10 7.54 -4.41
N THR A 190 17.31 7.83 -3.13
CA THR A 190 17.00 6.94 -2.01
C THR A 190 15.71 7.37 -1.32
N ILE A 191 14.86 6.40 -0.95
CA ILE A 191 13.63 6.61 -0.19
C ILE A 191 13.79 5.91 1.16
N GLY A 192 13.73 6.67 2.25
CA GLY A 192 13.88 6.14 3.59
C GLY A 192 12.56 5.71 4.22
N ILE A 193 12.59 4.61 4.97
CA ILE A 193 11.57 4.27 5.97
C ILE A 193 12.27 3.74 7.22
N GLY A 194 12.30 4.57 8.27
CA GLY A 194 13.17 4.31 9.42
C GLY A 194 14.67 4.37 9.10
N ALA A 195 15.06 5.12 8.07
CA ALA A 195 16.45 5.30 7.63
C ALA A 195 17.02 6.72 7.87
N GLY A 196 16.29 7.55 8.61
CA GLY A 196 16.69 8.94 8.89
C GLY A 196 16.37 9.90 7.74
N VAL A 197 16.57 11.19 8.00
CA VAL A 197 16.13 12.30 7.13
C VAL A 197 17.05 12.57 5.93
N ASP A 198 18.26 12.02 5.93
CA ASP A 198 19.27 12.25 4.89
C ASP A 198 19.05 11.39 3.61
N CYS A 199 17.97 10.61 3.53
CA CYS A 199 17.53 10.02 2.26
C CYS A 199 16.90 11.10 1.36
N ASP A 200 16.90 10.87 0.04
CA ASP A 200 16.33 11.83 -0.93
C ASP A 200 14.80 11.94 -0.86
N GLY A 201 14.15 11.02 -0.16
CA GLY A 201 12.71 11.03 0.12
C GLY A 201 12.35 10.12 1.28
N GLN A 202 11.07 10.04 1.58
CA GLN A 202 10.54 9.20 2.66
C GLN A 202 9.29 8.45 2.21
N VAL A 203 9.09 7.25 2.73
CA VAL A 203 7.86 6.47 2.59
C VAL A 203 7.29 6.07 3.94
N LEU A 204 5.96 6.12 4.07
CA LEU A 204 5.21 5.51 5.17
C LEU A 204 4.01 4.74 4.63
N VAL A 205 3.62 3.73 5.37
CA VAL A 205 2.41 2.94 5.11
C VAL A 205 1.17 3.77 5.46
N TRP A 206 0.23 3.90 4.53
CA TRP A 206 -1.04 4.63 4.64
C TRP A 206 -1.71 4.50 6.01
N HIS A 207 -1.90 3.25 6.44
CA HIS A 207 -2.55 2.91 7.69
C HIS A 207 -1.76 3.39 8.92
N ASP A 208 -0.42 3.36 8.85
CA ASP A 208 0.47 3.80 9.90
C ASP A 208 0.36 5.31 10.12
N LEU A 209 0.41 6.07 9.03
CA LEU A 209 0.41 7.54 9.11
C LEU A 209 -0.97 8.09 9.49
N LEU A 210 -2.06 7.42 9.10
CA LEU A 210 -3.43 7.84 9.41
C LEU A 210 -3.96 7.28 10.72
N GLY A 211 -3.22 6.37 11.37
CA GLY A 211 -3.65 5.76 12.63
C GLY A 211 -4.89 4.88 12.46
N LEU A 212 -4.89 3.99 11.45
CA LEU A 212 -6.02 3.10 11.16
C LEU A 212 -6.04 1.81 11.98
N TYR A 213 -4.97 1.49 12.70
CA TYR A 213 -4.91 0.32 13.58
C TYR A 213 -4.50 0.70 14.99
N GLU A 214 -4.94 -0.14 15.93
CA GLU A 214 -4.69 0.03 17.36
C GLU A 214 -3.38 -0.61 17.78
N GLY A 215 -2.82 -0.14 18.89
CA GLY A 215 -1.58 -0.68 19.44
C GLY A 215 -0.33 0.09 19.02
N ARG A 216 0.82 -0.52 19.31
CA ARG A 216 2.14 0.11 19.26
C ARG A 216 2.70 0.04 17.84
N THR A 217 2.87 1.19 17.21
CA THR A 217 3.53 1.30 15.89
C THR A 217 5.03 1.05 16.00
N ALA A 218 5.66 0.74 14.87
CA ALA A 218 7.12 0.74 14.78
C ALA A 218 7.69 2.11 15.19
N ARG A 219 8.89 2.12 15.78
CA ARG A 219 9.51 3.34 16.34
C ARG A 219 9.66 4.49 15.34
N PHE A 220 9.81 4.17 14.05
CA PHE A 220 10.01 5.17 13.00
C PHE A 220 8.71 5.79 12.46
N VAL A 221 7.55 5.27 12.87
CA VAL A 221 6.26 5.78 12.43
C VAL A 221 5.88 7.03 13.22
N LYS A 222 5.50 8.09 12.50
CA LYS A 222 4.77 9.22 13.04
C LYS A 222 3.32 9.14 12.58
N ARG A 223 2.39 9.11 13.53
CA ARG A 223 0.95 9.29 13.24
C ARG A 223 0.65 10.76 13.00
N TYR A 224 -0.04 11.05 11.91
CA TYR A 224 -0.53 12.38 11.55
C TYR A 224 -2.03 12.53 11.82
N ALA A 225 -2.75 11.42 12.02
CA ALA A 225 -4.15 11.39 12.43
C ALA A 225 -4.44 10.14 13.30
N ASP A 226 -5.64 10.10 13.88
CA ASP A 226 -6.24 8.92 14.55
C ASP A 226 -7.59 8.62 13.89
N VAL A 227 -7.53 8.11 12.66
CA VAL A 227 -8.72 7.83 11.85
C VAL A 227 -9.52 6.65 12.41
N ALA A 228 -8.87 5.68 13.08
CA ALA A 228 -9.57 4.56 13.70
C ALA A 228 -10.61 5.04 14.73
N SER A 229 -10.25 6.00 15.59
CA SER A 229 -11.18 6.58 16.55
C SER A 229 -12.35 7.30 15.87
N VAL A 230 -12.09 8.06 14.81
CA VAL A 230 -13.14 8.75 14.04
C VAL A 230 -14.11 7.75 13.40
N ILE A 231 -13.60 6.70 12.76
CA ILE A 231 -14.41 5.65 12.14
C ILE A 231 -15.27 4.95 13.19
N ARG A 232 -14.67 4.53 14.30
CA ARG A 232 -15.40 3.85 15.39
C ARG A 232 -16.52 4.73 15.92
N SER A 233 -16.25 5.98 16.27
CA SER A 233 -17.28 6.87 16.83
C SER A 233 -18.42 7.13 15.83
N ALA A 234 -18.11 7.24 14.53
CA ALA A 234 -19.14 7.36 13.50
C ALA A 234 -20.01 6.10 13.41
N LEU A 235 -19.40 4.91 13.43
CA LEU A 235 -20.12 3.63 13.41
C LEU A 235 -20.97 3.41 14.67
N GLU A 236 -20.46 3.78 15.84
CA GLU A 236 -21.20 3.72 17.11
C GLU A 236 -22.41 4.65 17.09
N THR A 237 -22.25 5.87 16.58
CA THR A 237 -23.34 6.85 16.44
C THR A 237 -24.40 6.33 15.47
N TYR A 238 -24.01 5.87 14.28
CA TYR A 238 -24.93 5.26 13.32
C TYR A 238 -25.68 4.06 13.93
N ALA A 239 -24.98 3.19 14.65
CA ALA A 239 -25.61 2.04 15.30
C ALA A 239 -26.60 2.45 16.40
N ALA A 240 -26.32 3.52 17.15
CA ALA A 240 -27.26 4.08 18.11
C ALA A 240 -28.49 4.67 17.41
N ASP A 241 -28.30 5.44 16.34
CA ASP A 241 -29.38 6.05 15.57
C ASP A 241 -30.32 5.02 14.96
N VAL A 242 -29.79 3.91 14.45
CA VAL A 242 -30.61 2.80 13.93
C VAL A 242 -31.38 2.09 15.06
N ARG A 243 -30.70 1.78 16.18
CA ARG A 243 -31.33 1.07 17.31
C ARG A 243 -32.44 1.89 17.97
N GLU A 244 -32.25 3.20 18.04
CA GLU A 244 -33.20 4.15 18.60
C GLU A 244 -34.22 4.66 17.58
N ARG A 245 -34.15 4.20 16.32
CA ARG A 245 -34.97 4.64 15.19
C ARG A 245 -34.93 6.16 14.96
N ARG A 246 -33.80 6.80 15.23
CA ARG A 246 -33.49 8.17 14.79
C ARG A 246 -33.11 8.21 13.31
N PHE A 247 -32.55 7.12 12.79
CA PHE A 247 -32.24 6.94 11.38
C PHE A 247 -33.06 5.78 10.77
N PRO A 248 -33.59 5.92 9.54
CA PRO A 248 -33.57 7.12 8.70
C PRO A 248 -34.47 8.25 9.22
N GLU A 249 -34.11 9.49 8.92
CA GLU A 249 -35.01 10.66 9.00
C GLU A 249 -35.86 10.74 7.73
N ASP A 250 -36.94 11.53 7.73
CA ASP A 250 -37.84 11.69 6.58
C ASP A 250 -37.09 12.07 5.28
N GLN A 251 -36.09 12.94 5.36
CA GLN A 251 -35.26 13.34 4.20
C GLN A 251 -34.45 12.19 3.58
N HIS A 252 -34.25 11.10 4.32
CA HIS A 252 -33.58 9.89 3.90
C HIS A 252 -34.56 8.81 3.40
N THR A 253 -35.85 9.16 3.25
CA THR A 253 -36.90 8.24 2.79
C THR A 253 -37.55 8.71 1.49
N TYR A 254 -38.35 7.84 0.88
CA TYR A 254 -39.13 8.14 -0.31
C TYR A 254 -40.62 8.08 0.03
N ALA A 255 -41.38 9.07 -0.42
CA ALA A 255 -42.82 9.10 -0.23
C ALA A 255 -43.54 8.27 -1.31
N MET A 256 -44.65 7.65 -0.94
CA MET A 256 -45.62 7.07 -1.86
C MET A 256 -46.79 8.05 -2.04
N PRO A 257 -47.31 8.26 -3.26
CA PRO A 257 -48.55 9.01 -3.44
C PRO A 257 -49.69 8.42 -2.61
N GLU A 258 -50.51 9.26 -1.99
CA GLU A 258 -51.56 8.82 -1.06
C GLU A 258 -52.53 7.80 -1.67
N GLU A 259 -52.87 7.97 -2.95
CA GLU A 259 -53.76 7.05 -3.67
C GLU A 259 -53.18 5.64 -3.79
N GLU A 260 -51.90 5.54 -4.17
CA GLU A 260 -51.18 4.27 -4.30
C GLU A 260 -51.00 3.60 -2.92
N LEU A 261 -50.74 4.39 -1.87
CA LEU A 261 -50.65 3.89 -0.50
C LEU A 261 -51.98 3.26 -0.05
N ARG A 262 -53.10 3.92 -0.33
CA ARG A 262 -54.42 3.39 0.00
C ARG A 262 -54.73 2.09 -0.76
N LEU A 263 -54.38 2.01 -2.05
CA LEU A 263 -54.56 0.78 -2.84
C LEU A 263 -53.71 -0.36 -2.29
N PHE A 264 -52.47 -0.08 -1.90
CA PHE A 264 -51.59 -1.05 -1.25
C PHE A 264 -52.18 -1.57 0.06
N GLU A 265 -52.67 -0.68 0.94
CA GLU A 265 -53.28 -1.06 2.22
C GLU A 265 -54.53 -1.93 2.05
N GLN A 266 -55.37 -1.61 1.05
CA GLN A 266 -56.55 -2.42 0.72
C GLN A 266 -56.17 -3.83 0.27
N ALA A 267 -55.19 -3.96 -0.64
CA ALA A 267 -54.71 -5.25 -1.11
C ALA A 267 -54.06 -6.07 0.00
N ALA A 268 -53.25 -5.44 0.86
CA ALA A 268 -52.57 -6.11 1.97
C ALA A 268 -53.55 -6.63 3.05
N SER A 269 -54.69 -5.95 3.23
CA SER A 269 -55.71 -6.36 4.21
C SER A 269 -56.54 -7.55 3.73
N SER A 270 -56.81 -7.66 2.43
CA SER A 270 -57.59 -8.77 1.85
C SER A 270 -56.92 -10.15 1.93
N ASP A 271 -55.58 -10.20 2.03
CA ASP A 271 -54.84 -11.47 2.17
C ASP A 271 -54.95 -12.08 3.59
N HIS A 272 -55.31 -11.29 4.61
CA HIS A 272 -55.46 -11.79 5.98
C HIS A 272 -56.80 -12.49 6.24
N GLU A 273 -57.87 -12.13 5.52
CA GLU A 273 -59.20 -12.74 5.71
C GLU A 273 -59.30 -14.17 5.14
N HIS A 274 -58.39 -14.59 4.25
CA HIS A 274 -58.35 -15.96 3.71
C HIS A 274 -57.44 -16.96 4.46
N ALA A 275 -56.76 -16.49 5.52
CA ALA A 275 -55.94 -17.33 6.39
C ALA A 275 -56.69 -17.81 7.65
N ASP A 276 -57.67 -17.04 8.14
CA ASP A 276 -58.43 -17.39 9.35
C ASP A 276 -59.64 -18.30 9.07
N ASP A 277 -60.08 -18.41 7.82
CA ASP A 277 -61.18 -19.29 7.39
C ASP A 277 -60.72 -20.76 7.12
N ARG A 278 -59.49 -21.11 7.53
CA ARG A 278 -58.88 -22.46 7.42
C ARG A 278 -58.47 -23.06 8.78
N ARG A 279 -59.21 -22.77 9.85
CA ARG A 279 -59.12 -23.49 11.13
C ARG A 279 -60.42 -24.18 11.49
#